data_AF-A0A7W1IVT0-F1
#
_entry.id   AF-A0A7W1IVT0-F1
#
_cell.length_a   1.000
_cell.length_b   1.000
_cell.length_c   1.000
_cell.angle_alpha   90.00
_cell.angle_beta   90.00
_cell.angle_gamma   90.00
#
_symmetry.space_group_name_H-M   'P 1'
#
loop_
_entity.id
_entity.type
_entity.pdbx_description
1 polymer ?
#
loop_
_entity_poly.entity_id
_entity_poly.type
_entity_poly.pdbx_seq_one_letter_code
_entity_poly.pdbx_strand_id
1 'polypeptide(L)'
;MQEFLQLLELVLKTFEVGQNPQAFLVLFGLAFARFISFIIVVPFFGGQVVPAQVKVAVATSLVIITYPALLAELPPDGSSLGFGVLGFVGLLAKEIFVGFTLGFVASLVFEAVQV
;
A
#
# COMPACT_ATOMS: atom_id res chain seq x y z
N MET A 1 1.05 -39.22 -2.37
CA MET A 1 1.81 -38.56 -1.28
C MET A 1 2.65 -37.39 -1.78
N GLN A 2 3.40 -37.53 -2.89
CA GLN A 2 4.18 -36.44 -3.49
C GLN A 2 3.33 -35.26 -4.01
N GLU A 3 2.18 -35.52 -4.63
CA GLU A 3 1.27 -34.44 -5.08
C GLU A 3 0.73 -33.59 -3.91
N PHE A 4 0.42 -34.22 -2.77
CA PHE A 4 -0.05 -33.49 -1.58
C PHE A 4 1.02 -32.54 -1.05
N LEU A 5 2.29 -32.95 -1.06
CA LEU A 5 3.41 -32.10 -0.62
C LEU A 5 3.62 -30.93 -1.58
N GLN A 6 3.47 -31.13 -2.90
CA GLN A 6 3.54 -30.05 -3.89
C GLN A 6 2.39 -29.06 -3.74
N LEU A 7 1.16 -29.53 -3.50
CA LEU A 7 0.03 -28.65 -3.22
C LEU A 7 0.22 -27.89 -1.89
N LEU A 8 0.77 -28.54 -0.87
CA LEU A 8 1.09 -27.90 0.39
C LEU A 8 2.15 -26.80 0.22
N GLU A 9 3.24 -27.07 -0.51
CA GLU A 9 4.27 -26.08 -0.83
C GLU A 9 3.70 -24.92 -1.66
N LEU A 10 2.80 -25.20 -2.61
CA LEU A 10 2.17 -24.18 -3.44
C LEU A 10 1.21 -23.31 -2.61
N VAL A 11 0.45 -23.90 -1.70
CA VAL A 11 -0.42 -23.18 -0.75
C VAL A 11 0.44 -22.36 0.22
N LEU A 12 1.50 -22.93 0.80
CA LEU A 12 2.40 -22.21 1.72
C LEU A 12 3.14 -21.06 1.03
N LYS A 13 3.51 -21.24 -0.25
CA LYS A 13 4.12 -20.20 -1.08
C LYS A 13 3.10 -19.13 -1.48
N THR A 14 1.85 -19.50 -1.72
CA THR A 14 0.74 -18.56 -1.99
C THR A 14 0.37 -17.74 -0.75
N PHE A 15 0.44 -18.36 0.44
CA PHE A 15 0.23 -17.68 1.72
C PHE A 15 1.52 -17.07 2.30
N GLU A 16 2.63 -17.16 1.55
CA GLU A 16 3.96 -16.63 1.87
C GLU A 16 4.36 -16.76 3.34
N VAL A 17 4.20 -17.98 3.87
CA VAL A 17 4.62 -18.33 5.24
C VAL A 17 6.15 -18.32 5.29
N GLY A 18 6.74 -17.15 5.58
CA GLY A 18 8.20 -16.93 5.61
C GLY A 18 8.70 -15.52 5.26
N GLN A 19 7.80 -14.53 5.11
CA GLN A 19 8.16 -13.16 4.72
C GLN A 19 9.21 -12.51 5.64
N ASN A 20 10.18 -11.81 5.03
CA ASN A 20 11.15 -10.99 5.74
C ASN A 20 10.41 -9.82 6.43
N PRO A 21 10.47 -9.67 7.77
CA PRO A 21 9.80 -8.58 8.48
C PRO A 21 10.16 -7.19 7.97
N GLN A 22 11.38 -7.02 7.43
CA GLN A 22 11.82 -5.75 6.86
C GLN A 22 11.09 -5.43 5.55
N ALA A 23 10.92 -6.42 4.67
CA ALA A 23 10.21 -6.24 3.40
C ALA A 23 8.73 -5.89 3.64
N PHE A 24 8.10 -6.56 4.61
CA PHE A 24 6.75 -6.24 5.07
C PHE A 24 6.64 -4.77 5.49
N LEU A 25 7.53 -4.29 6.36
CA LEU A 25 7.48 -2.90 6.85
C LEU A 25 7.70 -1.87 5.73
N VAL A 26 8.60 -2.16 4.79
CA VAL A 26 8.87 -1.28 3.66
C VAL A 26 7.67 -1.19 2.72
N LEU A 27 7.13 -2.34 2.28
CA LEU A 27 5.97 -2.37 1.40
C LEU A 27 4.74 -1.76 2.06
N PHE A 28 4.49 -2.13 3.32
CA PHE A 28 3.40 -1.57 4.10
C PHE A 28 3.54 -0.06 4.22
N GLY A 29 4.72 0.45 4.60
CA GLY A 29 4.96 1.88 4.76
C GLY A 29 4.76 2.68 3.48
N LEU A 30 5.27 2.18 2.34
CA LEU A 30 5.13 2.83 1.05
C LEU A 30 3.66 2.85 0.58
N ALA A 31 2.97 1.71 0.65
CA ALA A 31 1.56 1.62 0.27
C ALA A 31 0.67 2.47 1.20
N PHE A 32 0.94 2.43 2.51
CA PHE A 32 0.24 3.24 3.49
C PHE A 32 0.40 4.73 3.20
N ALA A 33 1.62 5.19 2.89
CA ALA A 33 1.91 6.58 2.54
C ALA A 33 1.07 7.07 1.35
N ARG A 34 0.88 6.23 0.32
CA ARG A 34 0.01 6.52 -0.83
C ARG A 34 -1.47 6.62 -0.42
N PHE A 35 -1.98 5.62 0.30
CA PHE A 35 -3.40 5.59 0.64
C PHE A 35 -3.78 6.69 1.63
N ILE A 36 -2.96 6.96 2.64
CA ILE A 36 -3.26 8.00 3.63
C ILE A 36 -3.19 9.39 3.01
N SER A 37 -2.22 9.66 2.12
CA SER A 37 -2.14 10.94 1.40
C SER A 37 -3.33 11.14 0.45
N PHE A 38 -3.76 10.10 -0.24
CA PHE A 38 -5.00 10.11 -1.03
C PHE A 38 -6.23 10.42 -0.16
N ILE A 39 -6.45 9.66 0.92
CA ILE A 39 -7.61 9.77 1.81
C ILE A 39 -7.75 11.16 2.45
N ILE A 40 -6.62 11.79 2.79
CA ILE A 40 -6.63 13.12 3.42
C ILE A 40 -7.09 14.20 2.43
N VAL A 41 -6.80 14.04 1.14
CA VAL A 41 -7.08 15.05 0.12
C VAL A 41 -8.48 14.92 -0.47
N VAL A 42 -9.02 13.69 -0.59
CA VAL A 42 -10.32 13.50 -1.25
C VAL A 42 -11.50 14.06 -0.45
N PRO A 43 -12.42 14.82 -1.09
CA PRO A 43 -13.52 15.50 -0.39
C PRO A 43 -14.63 14.55 0.05
N PHE A 44 -14.87 13.45 -0.70
CA PHE A 44 -15.92 12.48 -0.38
C PHE A 44 -15.61 11.65 0.88
N PHE A 45 -14.35 11.58 1.30
CA PHE A 45 -13.95 10.89 2.53
C PHE A 45 -14.11 11.80 3.76
N GLY A 46 -15.19 12.58 3.76
CA GLY A 46 -15.72 13.37 4.86
C GLY A 46 -14.82 14.49 5.40
N GLY A 47 -13.76 14.90 4.70
CA GLY A 47 -12.93 16.05 5.09
C GLY A 47 -12.56 16.06 6.58
N GLN A 48 -12.96 17.10 7.31
CA GLN A 48 -12.75 17.24 8.77
C GLN A 48 -13.77 16.46 9.64
N VAL A 49 -14.86 15.95 9.04
CA VAL A 49 -15.94 15.24 9.75
C VAL A 49 -15.51 13.84 10.18
N VAL A 50 -14.65 13.18 9.39
CA VAL A 50 -14.14 11.84 9.71
C VAL A 50 -12.91 11.95 10.63
N PRO A 51 -12.93 11.31 11.82
CA PRO A 51 -11.78 11.33 12.73
C PRO A 51 -10.51 10.74 12.10
N ALA A 52 -9.35 11.27 12.49
CA ALA A 52 -8.06 10.82 11.97
C ALA A 52 -7.83 9.31 12.16
N GLN A 53 -8.31 8.74 13.27
CA GLN A 53 -8.20 7.31 13.58
C GLN A 53 -8.92 6.45 12.54
N VAL A 54 -10.09 6.89 12.07
CA VAL A 54 -10.86 6.18 11.05
C VAL A 54 -10.12 6.23 9.71
N LYS A 55 -9.53 7.36 9.35
CA LYS A 55 -8.73 7.49 8.11
C LYS A 55 -7.53 6.55 8.11
N VAL A 56 -6.82 6.45 9.24
CA VAL A 56 -5.69 5.52 9.40
C VAL A 56 -6.16 4.07 9.30
N ALA A 57 -7.27 3.72 9.96
CA ALA A 57 -7.84 2.37 9.88
C ALA A 57 -8.20 1.99 8.44
N VAL A 58 -8.85 2.89 7.70
CA VAL A 58 -9.20 2.66 6.30
C VAL A 58 -7.95 2.51 5.43
N ALA A 59 -6.97 3.42 5.56
CA ALA A 59 -5.72 3.31 4.83
C ALA A 59 -5.02 1.96 5.09
N THR A 60 -5.00 1.53 6.35
CA THR A 60 -4.44 0.24 6.77
C THR A 60 -5.18 -0.93 6.14
N SER A 61 -6.52 -0.92 6.16
CA SER A 61 -7.33 -1.95 5.53
C SER A 61 -7.08 -2.04 4.02
N LEU A 62 -6.94 -0.91 3.33
CA LEU A 62 -6.60 -0.88 1.90
C LEU A 62 -5.22 -1.49 1.64
N VAL A 63 -4.23 -1.20 2.48
CA VAL A 63 -2.91 -1.84 2.38
C VAL A 63 -3.03 -3.35 2.56
N ILE A 64 -3.75 -3.82 3.59
CA ILE A 64 -3.92 -5.27 3.85
C ILE A 64 -4.58 -5.96 2.66
N ILE A 65 -5.62 -5.36 2.07
CA ILE A 65 -6.34 -5.90 0.91
C ILE A 65 -5.42 -5.97 -0.32
N THR A 66 -4.58 -4.95 -0.51
CA THR A 66 -3.68 -4.87 -1.69
C THR A 66 -2.35 -5.57 -1.48
N TYR A 67 -2.03 -5.99 -0.26
CA TYR A 67 -0.75 -6.58 0.12
C TYR A 67 -0.32 -7.77 -0.76
N PRO A 68 -1.19 -8.75 -1.07
CA PRO A 68 -0.81 -9.87 -1.94
C PRO A 68 -0.37 -9.43 -3.35
N ALA A 69 -0.97 -8.36 -3.88
CA ALA A 69 -0.57 -7.81 -5.16
C ALA A 69 0.77 -7.07 -5.09
N LEU A 70 1.08 -6.42 -3.95
CA LEU A 70 2.37 -5.76 -3.73
C LEU A 70 3.52 -6.76 -3.61
N LEU A 71 3.24 -7.96 -3.09
CA LEU A 71 4.22 -9.02 -2.97
C LEU A 71 4.66 -9.59 -4.32
N ALA A 72 3.75 -9.64 -5.29
CA ALA A 72 4.06 -10.05 -6.66
C ALA A 72 5.06 -9.13 -7.37
N GLU A 73 5.23 -7.89 -6.89
CA GLU A 73 6.19 -6.91 -7.40
C GLU A 73 7.59 -7.07 -6.77
N LEU A 74 7.75 -7.93 -5.75
CA LEU A 74 9.06 -8.19 -5.17
C LEU A 74 9.90 -9.09 -6.09
N PRO A 75 11.23 -8.87 -6.13
CA PRO A 75 12.15 -9.78 -6.81
C PRO A 75 11.95 -11.24 -6.36
N PRO A 76 11.77 -12.20 -7.28
CA PRO A 76 11.54 -13.61 -6.96
C PRO A 76 12.69 -14.29 -6.22
N ASP A 77 13.87 -13.68 -6.26
CA ASP A 77 15.11 -14.17 -5.63
C ASP A 77 15.22 -13.80 -4.14
N GLY A 78 14.25 -13.04 -3.59
CA GLY A 78 14.26 -12.61 -2.20
C GLY A 78 15.39 -11.64 -1.88
N SER A 79 16.02 -11.06 -2.91
CA SER A 79 17.04 -10.04 -2.73
C SER A 79 16.45 -8.84 -1.99
N SER A 80 17.22 -8.26 -1.06
CA SER A 80 16.80 -7.03 -0.40
C SER A 80 16.55 -5.99 -1.48
N LEU A 81 15.40 -5.33 -1.41
CA LEU A 81 15.13 -4.07 -2.09
C LEU A 81 16.38 -3.16 -1.96
N GLY A 82 17.20 -3.10 -3.01
CA GLY A 82 18.61 -2.67 -2.96
C GLY A 82 18.82 -1.17 -2.74
N PHE A 83 17.91 -0.53 -2.03
CA PHE A 83 17.89 0.89 -1.76
C PHE A 83 18.26 1.17 -0.31
N GLY A 84 19.28 2.00 -0.12
CA GLY A 84 19.62 2.55 1.20
C GLY A 84 18.56 3.55 1.70
N VAL A 85 18.82 4.15 2.86
CA VAL A 85 17.90 5.09 3.53
C VAL A 85 17.43 6.22 2.62
N LEU A 86 18.34 6.80 1.82
CA LEU A 86 18.00 7.85 0.86
C LEU A 86 17.04 7.37 -0.24
N GLY A 87 17.22 6.15 -0.73
CA GLY A 87 16.33 5.54 -1.72
C GLY A 87 14.93 5.31 -1.16
N PHE A 88 14.83 4.83 0.08
CA PHE A 88 13.55 4.66 0.76
C PHE A 88 12.81 5.99 0.94
N VAL A 89 13.50 7.05 1.38
CA VAL A 89 12.89 8.39 1.52
C VAL A 89 12.40 8.93 0.17
N GLY A 90 13.18 8.74 -0.90
CA GLY A 90 12.78 9.11 -2.26
C GLY A 90 11.52 8.38 -2.73
N LEU A 91 11.43 7.07 -2.48
CA LEU A 91 10.24 6.28 -2.77
C LEU A 91 9.04 6.74 -1.94
N LEU A 92 9.23 7.00 -0.65
CA LEU A 92 8.17 7.47 0.24
C LEU A 92 7.63 8.84 -0.22
N ALA A 93 8.51 9.77 -0.61
CA ALA A 93 8.11 11.04 -1.20
C ALA A 93 7.31 10.85 -2.51
N LYS A 94 7.76 9.94 -3.38
CA LYS A 94 7.04 9.57 -4.61
C LYS A 94 5.64 9.01 -4.31
N GLU A 95 5.50 8.15 -3.31
CA GLU A 95 4.22 7.58 -2.92
C GLU A 95 3.23 8.62 -2.38
N ILE A 96 3.72 9.55 -1.54
CA ILE A 96 2.93 10.69 -1.07
C ILE A 96 2.49 11.58 -2.23
N PHE A 97 3.40 11.90 -3.15
CA PHE A 97 3.10 12.75 -4.30
C PHE A 97 2.05 12.12 -5.23
N VAL A 98 2.14 10.80 -5.46
CA VAL A 98 1.15 10.05 -6.23
C VAL A 98 -0.21 10.06 -5.52
N GLY A 99 -0.27 9.74 -4.23
CA GLY A 99 -1.52 9.74 -3.47
C GLY A 99 -2.17 11.13 -3.43
N PHE A 100 -1.37 12.18 -3.23
CA PHE A 100 -1.83 13.57 -3.31
C PHE A 100 -2.41 13.90 -4.69
N THR A 101 -1.71 13.55 -5.77
CA THR A 101 -2.17 13.83 -7.14
C THR A 101 -3.48 13.12 -7.45
N LEU A 102 -3.61 11.85 -7.05
CA LEU A 102 -4.86 11.10 -7.18
C LEU A 102 -6.00 11.76 -6.41
N GLY A 103 -5.72 12.23 -5.19
CA GLY A 103 -6.71 12.91 -4.36
C GLY A 103 -7.16 14.24 -4.97
N PHE A 104 -6.21 15.01 -5.49
CA PHE A 104 -6.46 16.28 -6.18
C PHE A 104 -7.29 16.08 -7.46
N VAL A 105 -6.94 15.10 -8.31
CA VAL A 105 -7.73 14.81 -9.51
C VAL A 105 -9.14 14.37 -9.15
N ALA A 106 -9.29 13.54 -8.11
CA ALA A 106 -10.60 13.12 -7.63
C ALA A 106 -11.42 14.29 -7.05
N SER A 107 -10.77 15.30 -6.44
CA SER A 107 -11.47 16.47 -5.90
C SER A 107 -12.03 17.39 -7.00
N LEU A 108 -11.39 17.46 -8.17
CA LEU A 108 -11.87 18.29 -9.29
C LEU A 108 -13.32 17.97 -9.70
N VAL A 109 -13.74 16.70 -9.58
CA VAL A 109 -15.12 16.30 -9.89
C VAL A 109 -16.13 16.94 -8.92
N PHE A 110 -15.77 17.06 -7.65
CA PHE A 110 -16.63 17.68 -6.63
C PHE A 110 -16.63 19.20 -6.75
N GLU A 111 -15.47 19.79 -7.00
CA GLU A 111 -15.36 21.23 -7.27
C GLU A 111 -16.20 21.63 -8.49
N ALA A 112 -16.15 20.83 -9.57
CA ALA A 112 -16.95 21.09 -10.78
C ALA A 112 -18.46 21.06 -10.55
N VAL A 113 -18.95 20.31 -9.55
CA VAL A 113 -20.37 20.24 -9.20
C VAL A 113 -20.79 21.37 -8.25
N GLN A 114 -19.86 21.95 -7.49
CA GLN A 114 -20.14 23.04 -6.56
C GLN A 114 -20.24 24.42 -7.23
N VAL A 115 -19.77 24.55 -8.48
CA VAL A 115 -19.87 25.77 -9.31
C VAL A 115 -21.24 25.86 -9.97
#